data_AF-A0A0Q6A6W5-F1
#
_entry.id   AF-A0A0Q6A6W5-F1
#
_cell.length_a   1.000
_cell.length_b   1.000
_cell.length_c   1.000
_cell.angle_alpha   90.00
_cell.angle_beta   90.00
_cell.angle_gamma   90.00
#
_symmetry.space_group_name_H-M   'P 1'
#
loop_
_entity.id
_entity.type
_entity.pdbx_description
1 polymer ?
#
loop_
_entity_poly.entity_id
_entity_poly.type
_entity_poly.pdbx_seq_one_letter_code
_entity_poly.pdbx_strand_id
1 'polypeptide(L)'
;MKKLIFTFVITVFSIIANAQTSSLAKTTWEVERVNADGSAIFKKGKLIKFPAEQPKFYFLQFESDKKYHTGNSCFHMMGTYSIYEGNQLEMSEGLADMSGDCKEPKTFTGTYNFKIDKDRLELIPVKN
;
A
#
# COMPACT_ATOMS: atom_id res chain seq x y z
N MET A 1 20.73 -32.35 -56.93
CA MET A 1 21.14 -32.08 -55.54
C MET A 1 19.94 -31.51 -54.79
N LYS A 2 19.33 -32.29 -53.88
CA LYS A 2 18.15 -31.88 -53.09
C LYS A 2 18.61 -30.96 -51.95
N LYS A 3 18.13 -29.72 -51.91
CA LYS A 3 18.39 -28.78 -50.81
C LYS A 3 17.33 -29.00 -49.72
N LEU A 4 17.75 -29.50 -48.57
CA LEU A 4 16.93 -29.61 -47.36
C LEU A 4 16.94 -28.27 -46.64
N ILE A 5 15.77 -27.63 -46.53
CA ILE A 5 15.60 -26.41 -45.74
C ILE A 5 15.20 -26.85 -44.33
N PHE A 6 16.17 -26.80 -43.40
CA PHE A 6 15.91 -26.98 -41.98
C PHE A 6 15.28 -25.70 -41.42
N THR A 7 14.00 -25.77 -41.05
CA THR A 7 13.30 -24.67 -40.38
C THR A 7 13.49 -24.84 -38.88
N PHE A 8 14.23 -23.93 -38.25
CA PHE A 8 14.45 -23.89 -36.81
C PHE A 8 13.28 -23.13 -36.17
N VAL A 9 12.39 -23.83 -35.46
CA VAL A 9 11.32 -23.20 -34.67
C VAL A 9 11.90 -22.80 -33.33
N ILE A 10 12.16 -21.50 -33.14
CA ILE A 10 12.60 -20.92 -31.87
C ILE A 10 11.34 -20.64 -31.05
N THR A 11 10.97 -21.54 -30.14
CA THR A 11 9.94 -21.30 -29.14
C THR A 11 10.52 -20.40 -28.05
N VAL A 12 10.22 -19.10 -28.13
CA VAL A 12 10.53 -18.15 -27.06
C VAL A 12 9.52 -18.38 -25.94
N PHE A 13 9.90 -19.12 -24.90
CA PHE A 13 9.16 -19.17 -23.65
C PHE A 13 9.34 -17.82 -22.95
N SER A 14 8.44 -16.88 -23.22
CA SER A 14 8.32 -15.65 -22.44
C SER A 14 7.70 -16.01 -21.09
N ILE A 15 8.55 -16.24 -20.09
CA ILE A 15 8.13 -16.26 -18.68
C ILE A 15 7.83 -14.80 -18.32
N ILE A 16 6.63 -14.33 -18.63
CA ILE A 16 6.14 -13.05 -18.12
C ILE A 16 5.75 -13.32 -16.68
N ALA A 17 6.74 -13.32 -15.78
CA ALA A 17 6.48 -13.15 -14.37
C ALA A 17 5.91 -11.74 -14.20
N ASN A 18 4.59 -11.62 -14.32
CA ASN A 18 3.85 -10.44 -13.92
C ASN A 18 4.02 -10.31 -12.40
N ALA A 19 5.12 -9.69 -11.98
CA ALA A 19 5.16 -8.99 -10.71
C ALA A 19 4.09 -7.89 -10.81
N GLN A 20 2.86 -8.25 -10.41
CA GLN A 20 1.74 -7.35 -10.34
C GLN A 20 2.18 -6.22 -9.42
N THR A 21 2.63 -5.12 -10.01
CA THR A 21 3.14 -3.98 -9.29
C THR A 21 1.94 -3.43 -8.53
N SER A 22 1.89 -3.71 -7.23
CA SER A 22 0.82 -3.26 -6.34
C SER A 22 0.66 -1.75 -6.55
N SER A 23 -0.54 -1.30 -6.93
CA SER A 23 -0.82 0.12 -7.20
C SER A 23 -0.58 1.03 -5.99
N LEU A 24 -0.51 0.45 -4.79
CA LEU A 24 -0.16 1.13 -3.56
C LEU A 24 1.35 1.11 -3.25
N ALA A 25 2.16 0.24 -3.86
CA ALA A 25 3.57 0.12 -3.47
C ALA A 25 4.34 1.41 -3.75
N LYS A 26 5.13 1.87 -2.77
CA LYS A 26 5.89 3.14 -2.83
C LYS A 26 5.00 4.38 -2.98
N THR A 27 3.86 4.39 -2.29
CA THR A 27 2.95 5.55 -2.27
C THR A 27 2.75 6.06 -0.85
N THR A 28 2.49 7.36 -0.74
CA THR A 28 2.16 8.02 0.53
C THR A 28 0.85 8.77 0.38
N TRP A 29 0.04 8.73 1.43
CA TRP A 29 -1.30 9.27 1.47
C TRP A 29 -1.50 10.03 2.78
N GLU A 30 -2.01 11.25 2.70
CA GLU A 30 -2.42 12.05 3.86
C GLU A 30 -3.90 11.80 4.14
N VAL A 31 -4.23 11.51 5.39
CA VAL A 31 -5.60 11.24 5.83
C VAL A 31 -6.40 12.54 5.80
N GLU A 32 -7.43 12.60 4.96
CA GLU A 32 -8.35 13.74 4.92
C GLU A 32 -9.53 13.53 5.87
N ARG A 33 -10.06 12.29 5.91
CA ARG A 33 -11.21 11.94 6.73
C ARG A 33 -11.21 10.47 7.09
N VAL A 34 -11.58 10.17 8.33
CA VAL A 34 -11.97 8.83 8.78
C VAL A 34 -13.42 8.89 9.25
N ASN A 35 -14.27 8.11 8.62
CA ASN A 35 -15.70 8.05 8.92
C ASN A 35 -15.97 7.09 10.10
N ALA A 36 -17.15 7.23 10.69
CA ALA A 36 -17.58 6.40 11.82
C ALA A 36 -17.68 4.91 11.46
N ASP A 37 -18.00 4.59 10.20
CA ASP A 37 -18.09 3.22 9.69
C ASP A 37 -16.72 2.58 9.41
N GLY A 38 -15.62 3.30 9.63
CA GLY A 38 -14.26 2.83 9.36
C GLY A 38 -13.76 3.12 7.95
N SER A 39 -14.59 3.64 7.04
CA SER A 39 -14.10 4.12 5.75
C SER A 39 -13.21 5.35 5.91
N ALA A 40 -12.23 5.48 5.03
CA ALA A 40 -11.26 6.56 5.09
C ALA A 40 -10.94 7.10 3.70
N ILE A 41 -10.77 8.43 3.63
CA ILE A 41 -10.43 9.16 2.42
C ILE A 41 -9.07 9.82 2.63
N PHE A 42 -8.22 9.70 1.62
CA PHE A 42 -6.88 10.22 1.64
C PHE A 42 -6.59 10.98 0.36
N LYS A 43 -5.75 12.00 0.46
CA LYS A 43 -5.12 12.66 -0.69
C LYS A 43 -3.67 12.21 -0.82
N LYS A 44 -3.13 12.27 -2.02
CA LYS A 44 -1.74 11.86 -2.28
C LYS A 44 -0.77 12.77 -1.52
N GLY A 45 0.11 12.15 -0.75
CA GLY A 45 1.13 12.79 0.08
C GLY A 45 2.52 12.70 -0.54
N LYS A 46 3.44 13.51 -0.03
CA LYS A 46 4.87 13.36 -0.32
C LYS A 46 5.43 12.17 0.45
N LEU A 47 6.35 11.43 -0.17
CA LEU A 47 7.09 10.36 0.49
C LEU A 47 7.82 10.89 1.72
N ILE A 48 7.68 10.18 2.85
CA ILE A 48 8.36 10.47 4.11
C ILE A 48 9.55 9.53 4.23
N LYS A 49 10.74 10.09 4.46
CA LYS A 49 11.98 9.29 4.55
C LYS A 49 12.29 8.92 6.00
N PHE A 50 11.90 7.73 6.43
CA PHE A 50 12.25 7.22 7.75
C PHE A 50 13.69 6.68 7.82
N PRO A 51 14.41 6.85 8.94
CA PRO A 51 14.05 7.61 10.15
C PRO A 51 14.44 9.10 10.09
N ALA A 52 14.90 9.60 8.94
CA ALA A 52 15.44 10.95 8.78
C ALA A 52 14.40 12.07 8.89
N GLU A 53 13.14 11.78 8.61
CA GLU A 53 12.03 12.73 8.62
C GLU A 53 10.95 12.32 9.63
N GLN A 54 10.45 13.30 10.38
CA GLN A 54 9.27 13.12 11.22
C GLN A 54 8.01 13.48 10.43
N PRO A 55 6.96 12.65 10.47
CA PRO A 55 5.66 12.96 9.87
C PRO A 55 5.05 14.22 10.49
N LYS A 56 4.48 15.09 9.66
CA LYS A 56 3.83 16.35 10.09
C LYS A 56 2.31 16.32 9.96
N PHE A 57 1.77 15.25 9.41
CA PHE A 57 0.35 15.05 9.14
C PHE A 57 0.01 13.59 9.43
N TYR A 58 -1.28 13.29 9.60
CA TYR A 58 -1.73 11.90 9.74
C TYR A 58 -1.66 11.21 8.38
N PHE A 59 -0.93 10.09 8.29
CA PHE A 59 -0.55 9.51 7.00
C PHE A 59 -0.69 8.00 6.94
N LEU A 60 -0.65 7.48 5.71
CA LEU A 60 -0.47 6.08 5.37
C LEU A 60 0.55 5.98 4.22
N GLN A 61 1.67 5.29 4.43
CA GLN A 61 2.72 5.10 3.44
C GLN A 61 2.99 3.62 3.23
N PHE A 62 2.96 3.15 2.00
CA PHE A 62 3.18 1.76 1.64
C PHE A 62 4.57 1.59 1.03
N GLU A 63 5.33 0.64 1.55
CA GLU A 63 6.66 0.27 1.08
C GLU A 63 6.58 -0.88 0.06
N SER A 64 7.63 -1.07 -0.73
CA SER A 64 7.64 -2.16 -1.72
C SER A 64 7.79 -3.57 -1.13
N ASP A 65 8.20 -3.68 0.13
CA ASP A 65 8.45 -4.95 0.82
C ASP A 65 7.24 -5.43 1.65
N LYS A 66 6.02 -5.03 1.26
CA LYS A 66 4.76 -5.36 1.94
C LYS A 66 4.64 -4.79 3.36
N LYS A 67 5.43 -3.79 3.70
CA LYS A 67 5.27 -3.01 4.93
C LYS A 67 4.51 -1.73 4.66
N TYR A 68 3.87 -1.20 5.69
CA TYR A 68 3.35 0.15 5.66
C TYR A 68 3.70 0.88 6.94
N HIS A 69 3.75 2.20 6.83
CA HIS A 69 3.88 3.15 7.92
C HIS A 69 2.58 3.94 8.06
N THR A 70 2.14 4.17 9.28
CA THR A 70 1.05 5.10 9.56
C THR A 70 1.30 5.82 10.86
N GLY A 71 0.61 6.94 11.06
CA GLY A 71 0.68 7.71 12.29
C GLY A 71 0.66 9.20 12.03
N ASN A 72 1.04 9.98 13.02
CA ASN A 72 1.02 11.44 12.99
C ASN A 72 2.31 11.97 13.64
N SER A 73 2.34 13.25 14.03
CA SER A 73 3.55 13.86 14.60
C SER A 73 4.01 13.25 15.93
N CYS A 74 3.17 12.53 16.67
CA CYS A 74 3.50 11.98 17.98
C CYS A 74 3.33 10.46 18.11
N PHE A 75 2.85 9.79 17.06
CA PHE A 75 2.64 8.35 17.00
C PHE A 75 3.14 7.82 15.66
N HIS A 76 3.84 6.69 15.67
CA HIS A 76 4.28 5.99 14.46
C HIS A 76 4.08 4.49 14.63
N MET A 77 3.46 3.86 13.64
CA MET A 77 3.31 2.42 13.55
C MET A 77 3.85 1.88 12.23
N MET A 78 4.52 0.73 12.31
CA MET A 78 4.91 -0.12 11.19
C MET A 78 4.07 -1.39 11.20
N GLY A 79 3.32 -1.61 10.13
CA GLY A 79 2.53 -2.83 9.93
C GLY A 79 2.88 -3.53 8.62
N THR A 80 2.12 -4.57 8.30
CA THR A 80 2.23 -5.32 7.04
C THR A 80 0.94 -5.23 6.24
N TYR A 81 1.06 -5.30 4.92
CA TYR A 81 -0.10 -5.29 4.03
C TYR A 81 0.00 -6.34 2.92
N SER A 82 -1.17 -6.82 2.50
CA SER A 82 -1.34 -7.68 1.34
C SER A 82 -2.41 -7.10 0.42
N ILE A 83 -2.19 -7.21 -0.88
CA ILE A 83 -3.20 -6.88 -1.89
C ILE A 83 -3.63 -8.17 -2.58
N TYR A 84 -4.94 -8.37 -2.65
CA TYR A 84 -5.59 -9.48 -3.33
C TYR A 84 -6.27 -9.01 -4.62
N GLU A 85 -6.72 -9.97 -5.42
CA GLU A 85 -7.54 -9.69 -6.61
C GLU A 85 -8.79 -8.89 -6.24
N GLY A 86 -9.25 -8.02 -7.15
CA GLY A 86 -10.41 -7.16 -6.91
C GLY A 86 -10.13 -5.91 -6.09
N ASN A 87 -8.86 -5.48 -5.96
CA ASN A 87 -8.45 -4.31 -5.17
C ASN A 87 -8.86 -4.41 -3.69
N GLN A 88 -8.66 -5.59 -3.12
CA GLN A 88 -8.80 -5.79 -1.69
C GLN A 88 -7.43 -5.65 -1.02
N LEU A 89 -7.37 -4.84 0.03
CA LEU A 89 -6.20 -4.56 0.85
C LEU A 89 -6.45 -5.12 2.25
N GLU A 90 -5.59 -6.02 2.69
CA GLU A 90 -5.55 -6.46 4.08
C GLU A 90 -4.36 -5.80 4.78
N MET A 91 -4.60 -5.25 5.96
CA MET A 91 -3.60 -4.57 6.78
C MET A 91 -3.59 -5.16 8.18
N SER A 92 -2.39 -5.47 8.66
CA SER A 92 -2.15 -5.96 10.00
C SER A 92 -1.24 -5.00 10.75
N GLU A 93 -1.54 -4.79 12.02
CA GLU A 93 -0.71 -3.98 12.91
C GLU A 93 0.63 -4.65 13.18
N GLY A 94 1.59 -3.85 13.62
CA GLY A 94 2.91 -4.33 14.01
C GLY A 94 3.48 -3.48 15.13
N LEU A 95 4.72 -3.04 14.96
CA LEU A 95 5.41 -2.26 15.98
C LEU A 95 4.93 -0.82 15.97
N ALA A 96 4.57 -0.28 17.14
CA ALA A 96 4.18 1.11 17.33
C ALA A 96 5.04 1.78 18.40
N ASP A 97 5.29 3.07 18.22
CA ASP A 97 5.94 3.96 19.18
C ASP A 97 5.18 5.29 19.28
N MET A 98 5.17 5.89 20.45
CA MET A 98 4.32 7.02 20.78
C MET A 98 4.90 7.89 21.90
N SER A 99 4.77 9.22 21.78
CA SER A 99 5.11 10.12 22.91
C SER A 99 4.10 9.98 24.05
N GLY A 100 4.54 10.16 25.30
CA GLY A 100 3.73 9.84 26.49
C GLY A 100 2.42 10.63 26.65
N ASP A 101 2.30 11.79 25.99
CA ASP A 101 1.11 12.65 25.99
C ASP A 101 0.30 12.57 24.68
N CYS A 102 0.71 11.72 23.74
CA CYS A 102 0.04 11.59 22.45
C CYS A 102 -1.29 10.86 22.59
N LYS A 103 -2.30 11.35 21.89
CA LYS A 103 -3.53 10.60 21.65
C LYS A 103 -3.32 9.73 20.42
N GLU A 104 -3.33 8.42 20.61
CA GLU A 104 -3.20 7.45 19.54
C GLU A 104 -4.28 7.71 18.45
N PRO A 105 -3.88 7.94 17.19
CA PRO A 105 -4.82 8.05 16.10
C PRO A 105 -5.46 6.69 15.82
N LYS A 106 -6.60 6.68 15.12
CA LYS A 106 -7.19 5.41 14.69
C LYS A 106 -6.16 4.65 13.83
N THR A 107 -5.94 3.37 14.06
CA THR A 107 -5.08 2.56 13.19
C THR A 107 -5.89 2.00 12.01
N PHE A 108 -5.21 1.68 10.91
CA PHE A 108 -5.82 1.08 9.72
C PHE A 108 -5.55 -0.42 9.73
N THR A 109 -6.47 -1.18 10.29
CA THR A 109 -6.33 -2.63 10.51
C THR A 109 -7.53 -3.35 9.95
N GLY A 110 -7.32 -4.55 9.40
CA GLY A 110 -8.34 -5.38 8.78
C GLY A 110 -8.36 -5.29 7.25
N THR A 111 -9.47 -5.72 6.67
CA THR A 111 -9.64 -5.85 5.22
C THR A 111 -10.49 -4.72 4.65
N TYR A 112 -10.01 -4.11 3.57
CA TYR A 112 -10.64 -2.98 2.89
C TYR A 112 -10.75 -3.26 1.40
N ASN A 113 -11.84 -2.86 0.77
CA ASN A 113 -11.82 -2.55 -0.65
C ASN A 113 -11.17 -1.19 -0.82
N PHE A 114 -10.22 -1.06 -1.74
CA PHE A 114 -9.58 0.22 -2.03
C PHE A 114 -9.87 0.71 -3.45
N LYS A 115 -9.93 2.03 -3.60
CA LYS A 115 -10.05 2.72 -4.89
C LYS A 115 -9.03 3.84 -4.96
N ILE A 116 -8.30 3.90 -6.07
CA ILE A 116 -7.42 5.02 -6.39
C ILE A 116 -8.01 5.74 -7.60
N ASP A 117 -8.32 7.02 -7.44
CA ASP A 117 -8.69 7.92 -8.52
C ASP A 117 -7.78 9.15 -8.48
N LYS A 118 -6.87 9.24 -9.46
CA LYS A 118 -5.81 10.26 -9.53
C LYS A 118 -5.01 10.36 -8.23
N ASP A 119 -5.25 11.43 -7.47
CA ASP A 119 -4.56 11.74 -6.22
C ASP A 119 -5.43 11.49 -5.00
N ARG A 120 -6.49 10.69 -5.14
CA ARG A 120 -7.39 10.28 -4.05
C ARG A 120 -7.35 8.77 -3.85
N LEU A 121 -7.11 8.34 -2.62
CA LEU A 121 -7.29 6.97 -2.16
C LEU A 121 -8.53 6.91 -1.27
N GLU A 122 -9.35 5.89 -1.46
CA GLU A 122 -10.48 5.58 -0.60
C GLU A 122 -10.36 4.14 -0.11
N LEU A 123 -10.47 3.95 1.21
CA LEU A 123 -10.53 2.64 1.86
C LEU A 123 -11.94 2.44 2.41
N ILE A 124 -12.56 1.31 2.07
CA ILE A 124 -13.91 0.94 2.50
C ILE A 124 -13.81 -0.41 3.19
N PRO A 125 -14.08 -0.51 4.50
CA PRO A 125 -14.02 -1.78 5.22
C PRO A 125 -14.87 -2.84 4.54
N VAL A 126 -14.33 -4.05 4.43
CA VAL A 126 -15.11 -5.23 4.09
C VAL A 126 -15.85 -5.62 5.37
N LYS A 127 -17.17 -5.45 5.40
CA LYS A 127 -17.99 -5.90 6.52
C LYS A 127 -17.99 -7.42 6.52
N ASN A 128 -17.52 -8.02 7.61
CA ASN A 128 -17.78 -9.42 7.92
C ASN A 128 -19.17 -9.58 8.52
#